data_AF-A0A1V6K0I9-F1
#
_entry.id   AF-A0A1V6K0I9-F1
#
_cell.length_a   1.000
_cell.length_b   1.000
_cell.length_c   1.000
_cell.angle_alpha   90.00
_cell.angle_beta   90.00
_cell.angle_gamma   90.00
#
_symmetry.space_group_name_H-M   'P 1'
#
loop_
_entity.id
_entity.type
_entity.pdbx_description
1 polymer ?
#
loop_
_entity_poly.entity_id
_entity_poly.type
_entity_poly.pdbx_seq_one_letter_code
_entity_poly.pdbx_strand_id
1 'polypeptide(L)'
;MTVLEAQACGLPCLVSRTGGPAEIIDDAVTGFVIPDSEPTSWAEAVVRVLDMKRLNYPEYSEMRHRARLRVLEKYDWDKNYIAMFDTRVQTGSASRAKDASSRPMEEALLAGAGR
;
A
#
# COMPACT_ATOMS: atom_id res chain seq x y z
N MET A 1 4.27 -0.30 -12.66
CA MET A 1 5.46 -0.73 -11.89
C MET A 1 5.59 -2.25 -12.05
N THR A 2 6.76 -2.73 -12.48
CA THR A 2 6.96 -4.10 -13.01
C THR A 2 6.66 -5.22 -12.01
N VAL A 3 7.04 -5.09 -10.75
CA VAL A 3 6.81 -6.13 -9.72
C VAL A 3 5.31 -6.31 -9.41
N LEU A 4 4.54 -5.21 -9.37
CA LEU A 4 3.08 -5.30 -9.20
C LEU A 4 2.40 -5.93 -10.42
N GLU A 5 2.82 -5.55 -11.62
CA GLU A 5 2.29 -6.13 -12.86
C GLU A 5 2.53 -7.64 -12.92
N ALA A 6 3.74 -8.08 -12.58
CA ALA A 6 4.10 -9.49 -12.51
C ALA A 6 3.27 -10.25 -11.46
N GLN A 7 3.19 -9.75 -10.23
CA GLN A 7 2.38 -10.40 -9.18
C GLN A 7 0.88 -10.36 -9.51
N ALA A 8 0.36 -9.32 -10.14
CA ALA A 8 -1.04 -9.27 -10.62
C ALA A 8 -1.33 -10.39 -11.62
N CYS A 9 -0.37 -10.71 -12.50
CA CYS A 9 -0.43 -11.85 -13.42
C CYS A 9 -0.19 -13.21 -12.73
N GLY A 10 0.03 -13.22 -11.41
CA GLY A 10 0.33 -14.41 -10.62
C GLY A 10 1.72 -14.97 -10.91
N LEU A 11 2.70 -14.11 -11.24
CA LEU A 11 4.11 -14.50 -11.38
C LEU A 11 4.84 -14.18 -10.06
N PRO A 12 5.38 -15.19 -9.35
CA PRO A 12 6.23 -14.96 -8.19
C PRO A 12 7.48 -14.19 -8.60
N CYS A 13 7.84 -13.17 -7.83
CA CYS A 13 8.97 -12.30 -8.15
C CYS A 13 10.14 -12.52 -7.20
N LEU A 14 11.35 -12.43 -7.75
CA LEU A 14 12.61 -12.40 -7.00
C LEU A 14 13.07 -10.94 -6.97
N VAL A 15 13.25 -10.37 -5.78
CA VAL A 15 13.64 -8.97 -5.64
C VAL A 15 14.81 -8.84 -4.68
N SER A 16 15.60 -7.78 -4.86
CA SER A 16 16.62 -7.39 -3.88
C SER A 16 15.93 -6.92 -2.60
N ARG A 17 16.56 -7.15 -1.45
CA ARG A 17 16.18 -6.56 -0.16
C ARG A 17 16.32 -5.04 -0.15
N THR A 18 17.14 -4.48 -1.03
CA THR A 18 17.36 -3.04 -1.13
C THR A 18 16.29 -2.38 -2.01
N GLY A 19 15.69 -1.29 -1.51
CA GLY A 19 14.73 -0.47 -2.23
C GLY A 19 13.26 -0.89 -2.06
N GLY A 20 12.37 -0.16 -2.73
CA GLY A 20 10.90 -0.33 -2.60
C GLY A 20 10.33 -1.68 -3.05
N PRO A 21 10.89 -2.41 -4.05
CA PRO A 21 10.34 -3.71 -4.46
C PRO A 21 10.20 -4.75 -3.35
N ALA A 22 11.08 -4.72 -2.35
CA ALA A 22 11.03 -5.64 -1.20
C ALA A 22 9.74 -5.49 -0.38
N GLU A 23 9.16 -4.28 -0.31
CA GLU A 23 7.93 -4.02 0.45
C GLU A 23 6.69 -4.69 -0.20
N ILE A 24 6.77 -4.92 -1.51
CA ILE A 24 5.69 -5.53 -2.29
C ILE A 24 5.67 -7.05 -2.10
N ILE A 25 6.81 -7.66 -1.79
CA ILE A 25 6.93 -9.12 -1.68
C ILE A 25 6.67 -9.57 -0.25
N ASP A 26 5.88 -10.63 -0.12
CA ASP A 26 5.81 -11.41 1.11
C ASP A 26 6.78 -12.58 0.98
N ASP A 27 7.86 -12.57 1.75
CA ASP A 27 8.99 -13.47 1.53
C ASP A 27 8.59 -14.93 1.71
N ALA A 28 9.00 -15.77 0.74
CA ALA A 28 8.59 -17.16 0.57
C ALA A 28 7.08 -17.43 0.40
N VAL A 29 6.23 -16.39 0.36
CA VAL A 29 4.77 -16.51 0.25
C VAL A 29 4.26 -16.03 -1.10
N THR A 30 4.74 -14.89 -1.59
CA THR A 30 4.38 -14.36 -2.93
C THR A 30 5.57 -14.26 -3.88
N GLY A 31 6.76 -14.57 -3.39
CA GLY A 31 8.04 -14.44 -4.08
C GLY A 31 9.18 -14.60 -3.08
N PHE A 32 10.36 -14.10 -3.41
CA PHE A 32 11.51 -14.13 -2.50
C PHE A 32 12.24 -12.79 -2.45
N VAL A 33 12.67 -12.41 -1.25
CA VAL A 33 13.48 -11.22 -0.99
C VAL A 33 14.93 -11.66 -0.72
N ILE A 34 15.79 -11.44 -1.70
CA ILE A 34 17.19 -11.88 -1.68
C ILE A 34 18.02 -10.82 -0.93
N PRO A 35 18.71 -11.21 0.18
CA PRO A 35 19.32 -10.26 1.10
C PRO A 35 20.59 -9.58 0.59
N ASP A 36 21.32 -10.25 -0.29
CA ASP A 36 22.61 -9.82 -0.80
C ASP A 36 22.61 -9.71 -2.33
N SER A 37 23.69 -9.13 -2.85
CA SER A 37 23.93 -8.99 -4.28
C SER A 37 24.79 -10.13 -4.83
N GLU A 38 24.94 -11.24 -4.10
CA GLU A 38 25.81 -12.33 -4.50
C GLU A 38 25.14 -13.13 -5.62
N PRO A 39 25.78 -13.27 -6.81
CA PRO A 39 25.17 -13.96 -7.95
C PRO A 39 24.70 -15.38 -7.62
N THR A 40 25.39 -16.07 -6.71
CA THR A 40 25.03 -17.43 -6.28
C THR A 40 23.66 -17.46 -5.59
N SER A 41 23.38 -16.54 -4.67
CA SER A 41 22.08 -16.43 -3.97
C SER A 41 20.93 -16.23 -4.95
N TRP A 42 21.15 -15.43 -5.99
CA TRP A 42 20.17 -15.20 -7.05
C TRP A 42 19.96 -16.43 -7.93
N ALA A 43 21.04 -17.12 -8.32
CA ALA A 43 20.94 -18.35 -9.09
C ALA A 43 20.18 -19.43 -8.32
N GLU A 44 20.47 -19.61 -7.03
CA GLU A 44 19.76 -20.56 -6.16
C GLU A 44 18.27 -20.23 -6.04
N ALA A 45 17.91 -18.95 -5.90
CA ALA A 45 16.51 -18.52 -5.84
C ALA A 45 15.77 -18.81 -7.16
N VAL A 46 16.42 -18.58 -8.31
CA VAL A 46 15.87 -18.94 -9.63
C VAL A 46 15.65 -20.45 -9.74
N VAL A 47 16.66 -21.26 -9.39
CA VAL A 47 16.56 -22.72 -9.41
C VAL A 47 15.43 -23.20 -8.51
N ARG A 48 15.31 -22.65 -7.29
CA ARG A 48 14.22 -22.98 -6.36
C ARG A 48 12.85 -22.74 -6.97
N VAL A 49 12.62 -21.60 -7.63
CA VAL A 49 11.32 -21.31 -8.28
C VAL A 49 11.06 -22.26 -9.45
N LEU A 50 12.08 -22.58 -10.25
CA LEU A 50 11.97 -23.54 -11.35
C LEU A 50 11.68 -24.95 -10.84
N ASP A 51 12.32 -25.37 -9.75
CA ASP A 51 12.10 -26.67 -9.13
C ASP A 51 10.72 -26.76 -8.48
N MET A 52 10.23 -25.72 -7.82
CA MET A 52 8.83 -25.67 -7.39
C MET A 52 7.90 -25.86 -8.59
N LYS A 53 8.12 -25.12 -9.69
CA LYS A 53 7.27 -25.27 -10.89
C LYS A 53 7.32 -26.67 -11.50
N ARG A 54 8.48 -27.34 -11.48
CA ARG A 54 8.69 -28.65 -12.15
C ARG A 54 8.37 -29.86 -11.27
N LEU A 55 8.75 -29.78 -9.99
CA LEU A 55 8.76 -30.90 -9.05
C LEU A 55 7.69 -30.77 -7.98
N ASN A 56 7.27 -29.55 -7.63
CA ASN A 56 6.24 -29.28 -6.62
C ASN A 56 5.21 -28.25 -7.09
N TYR A 57 4.54 -28.56 -8.20
CA TYR A 57 3.59 -27.63 -8.82
C TYR A 57 2.47 -27.14 -7.87
N PRO A 58 1.93 -27.94 -6.93
CA PRO A 58 0.98 -27.43 -5.95
C PRO A 58 1.49 -26.24 -5.13
N GLU A 59 2.72 -26.32 -4.62
CA GLU A 59 3.36 -25.20 -3.88
C GLU A 59 3.56 -23.99 -4.79
N TYR A 60 4.05 -24.21 -6.02
CA TYR A 60 4.19 -23.13 -6.99
C TYR A 60 2.85 -22.46 -7.31
N SER A 61 1.79 -23.25 -7.54
CA SER A 61 0.46 -22.74 -7.85
C SER A 61 -0.13 -21.91 -6.71
N GLU A 62 0.09 -22.33 -5.47
CA GLU A 62 -0.36 -21.58 -4.29
C GLU A 62 0.37 -20.23 -4.19
N MET A 63 1.71 -20.22 -4.37
CA MET A 63 2.49 -18.98 -4.39
C MET A 63 2.00 -18.01 -5.49
N ARG A 64 1.69 -18.53 -6.69
CA ARG A 64 1.10 -17.73 -7.78
C ARG A 64 -0.24 -17.11 -7.38
N HIS A 65 -1.09 -17.87 -6.72
CA HIS A 65 -2.39 -17.41 -6.27
C HIS A 65 -2.24 -16.30 -5.22
N ARG A 66 -1.39 -16.51 -4.21
CA ARG A 66 -1.10 -15.51 -3.16
C ARG A 66 -0.49 -14.23 -3.71
N ALA A 67 0.42 -14.34 -4.69
CA ALA A 67 0.98 -13.17 -5.36
C ALA A 67 -0.10 -12.27 -5.97
N ARG A 68 -1.06 -12.87 -6.68
CA ARG A 68 -2.20 -12.13 -7.24
C ARG A 68 -3.09 -11.54 -6.16
N LEU A 69 -3.46 -12.33 -5.14
CA LEU A 69 -4.31 -11.86 -4.06
C LEU A 69 -3.70 -10.66 -3.33
N ARG A 70 -2.40 -10.71 -3.01
CA ARG A 70 -1.70 -9.61 -2.34
C ARG A 70 -1.80 -8.30 -3.12
N VAL A 71 -1.67 -8.34 -4.45
CA VAL A 71 -1.84 -7.15 -5.29
C VAL A 71 -3.25 -6.60 -5.23
N LEU A 72 -4.26 -7.46 -5.38
CA LEU A 72 -5.67 -7.07 -5.32
C LEU A 72 -6.11 -6.57 -3.94
N GLU A 73 -5.43 -7.00 -2.88
CA GLU A 73 -5.74 -6.58 -1.51
C GLU A 73 -5.09 -5.24 -1.13
N LYS A 74 -3.81 -5.05 -1.46
CA LYS A 74 -3.02 -3.91 -0.96
C LYS A 74 -2.74 -2.82 -1.99
N TYR A 75 -2.78 -3.14 -3.28
CA TYR A 75 -2.27 -2.26 -4.34
C TYR A 75 -3.31 -2.00 -5.44
N ASP A 76 -4.58 -2.29 -5.16
CA ASP A 76 -5.70 -2.01 -6.04
C ASP A 76 -6.05 -0.51 -6.03
N TRP A 77 -6.18 0.08 -7.22
CA TRP A 77 -6.42 1.52 -7.35
C TRP A 77 -7.77 1.94 -6.80
N ASP A 78 -8.84 1.21 -7.09
CA ASP A 78 -10.19 1.60 -6.69
C ASP A 78 -10.31 1.59 -5.16
N LYS A 79 -9.81 0.54 -4.51
CA LYS A 79 -9.78 0.43 -3.04
C LYS A 79 -8.97 1.55 -2.40
N ASN A 80 -7.75 1.77 -2.88
CA ASN A 80 -6.83 2.73 -2.28
C ASN A 80 -7.28 4.17 -2.51
N TYR A 81 -7.85 4.45 -3.69
CA TYR A 81 -8.42 5.75 -4.02
C TYR A 81 -9.60 6.08 -3.10
N ILE A 82 -10.54 5.16 -2.91
CA ILE A 82 -11.68 5.36 -2.00
C ILE A 82 -11.20 5.57 -0.56
N ALA A 83 -10.30 4.72 -0.06
CA ALA A 83 -9.78 4.80 1.30
C ALA A 83 -9.10 6.16 1.60
N MET A 84 -8.41 6.74 0.61
CA MET A 84 -7.77 8.05 0.75
C MET A 84 -8.79 9.15 1.09
N PHE A 85 -9.99 9.12 0.50
CA PHE A 85 -11.00 10.16 0.72
C PHE A 85 -11.97 9.87 1.88
N ASP A 86 -12.12 8.60 2.28
CA ASP A 86 -12.94 8.21 3.44
C ASP A 86 -12.35 8.64 4.79
N THR A 87 -11.06 9.00 4.82
CA THR A 87 -10.38 9.53 6.01
C THR A 87 -11.01 10.82 6.59
N ARG A 88 -11.92 11.48 5.85
CA ARG A 88 -12.57 12.75 6.24
C ARG A 88 -13.61 12.62 7.37
N VAL A 89 -13.94 11.42 7.85
CA VAL A 89 -14.88 11.27 8.97
C VAL A 89 -14.20 11.22 10.35
N GLN A 90 -12.90 10.86 10.44
CA GLN A 90 -12.23 10.70 11.75
C GLN A 90 -11.44 11.91 12.25
N THR A 91 -10.98 12.81 11.38
CA THR A 91 -10.20 14.00 11.80
C THR A 91 -11.04 15.28 11.94
N GLY A 92 -12.35 15.22 11.66
CA GLY A 92 -13.25 16.38 11.71
C GLY A 92 -13.92 16.69 13.05
N SER A 93 -13.85 15.80 14.05
CA SER A 93 -14.57 16.00 15.33
C SER A 93 -13.76 16.69 16.44
N ALA A 94 -12.45 16.93 16.23
CA ALA A 94 -11.60 17.48 17.29
C ALA A 94 -11.29 18.99 17.19
N SER A 95 -11.59 19.69 16.08
CA SER A 95 -11.16 21.09 15.90
C SER A 95 -12.25 22.16 16.02
N ARG A 96 -13.53 21.81 16.20
CA ARG A 96 -14.63 22.81 16.18
C ARG A 96 -15.02 23.42 17.53
N ALA A 97 -14.31 23.10 18.63
CA ALA A 97 -14.70 23.52 19.98
C ALA A 97 -13.93 24.73 20.56
N LYS A 98 -13.10 25.46 19.79
CA LYS A 98 -12.27 26.57 20.34
C LYS A 98 -12.52 27.97 19.80
N ASP A 99 -13.45 28.17 18.86
CA ASP A 99 -13.61 29.49 18.20
C ASP A 99 -14.80 30.33 18.70
N ALA A 100 -15.49 29.92 19.77
CA ALA A 100 -16.68 30.60 20.27
C ALA A 100 -16.42 31.70 21.32
N SER A 101 -15.16 32.09 21.57
CA SER A 101 -14.86 33.12 22.58
C SER A 101 -13.64 33.97 22.22
N SER A 102 -13.73 34.80 21.19
CA SER A 102 -13.04 36.11 21.16
C SER A 102 -13.35 36.89 19.89
N ARG A 103 -14.27 37.86 19.98
CA ARG A 103 -14.01 39.26 19.60
C ARG A 103 -15.13 40.21 20.05
N PRO A 104 -14.80 41.46 20.41
CA PRO A 104 -15.68 42.37 21.14
C PRO A 104 -16.63 43.17 20.23
N MET A 105 -17.68 43.66 20.87
CA MET A 105 -18.77 44.52 20.41
C MET A 105 -18.26 45.87 19.85
N GLU A 106 -18.15 46.02 18.52
CA GLU A 106 -17.90 47.33 17.89
C GLU A 106 -18.76 47.61 16.64
N GLU A 107 -19.85 46.88 16.43
CA GLU A 107 -20.84 47.15 15.36
C GLU A 107 -22.23 47.50 15.93
N ALA A 108 -22.26 48.29 17.01
CA ALA A 108 -23.50 48.83 17.57
C ALA A 108 -23.67 50.36 17.32
N LEU A 109 -22.96 50.93 16.33
CA LEU A 109 -22.98 52.40 16.10
C LEU A 109 -23.62 52.89 14.80
N LEU A 110 -24.36 52.06 14.03
CA LEU A 110 -25.02 52.54 12.81
C LEU A 110 -26.50 52.12 12.65
N ALA A 111 -27.18 51.83 13.76
CA ALA A 111 -28.64 51.65 13.76
C ALA A 111 -29.28 52.33 14.98
N GLY A 112 -29.12 53.66 15.07
CA GLY A 112 -29.74 54.51 16.09
C GLY A 112 -30.17 55.85 15.50
N ALA A 113 -31.44 55.92 15.10
CA ALA A 113 -32.34 57.07 15.07
C ALA A 113 -31.76 58.51 15.07
N GLY A 114 -32.01 59.22 13.97
CA GLY A 114 -32.75 60.49 13.95
C GLY A 114 -32.16 61.73 14.62
N ARG A 115 -31.80 62.72 13.80
CA ARG A 115 -32.38 64.07 13.87
C ARG A 115 -32.78 64.51 12.48
#